data_AF-A0A6C0J6N9-F1
#
_entry.id   AF-A0A6C0J6N9-F1
#
_cell.length_a   1.000
_cell.length_b   1.000
_cell.length_c   1.000
_cell.angle_alpha   90.00
_cell.angle_beta   90.00
_cell.angle_gamma   90.00
#
_symmetry.space_group_name_H-M   'P 1'
#
loop_
_entity.id
_entity.type
_entity.pdbx_description
1 polymer ?
#
loop_
_entity_poly.entity_id
_entity_poly.type
_entity_poly.pdbx_seq_one_letter_code
_entity_poly.pdbx_strand_id
1 'polypeptide(L)'
;MTTIVNVKVKYIRPTYNTLQDWMENPQHEYIGRCGIVFINKERFPKKSSQWANPFTVKKEGLDKCLELYETWVRNKIKKEGTEEFKKLKNKVLGCWCCPQKCHGDILIKILNEIED
;
A
#
# COMPACT_ATOMS: atom_id res chain seq x y z
N MET A 1 -15.74 -1.37 -4.42
CA MET A 1 -14.77 -2.45 -4.12
C MET A 1 -13.37 -1.86 -4.10
N THR A 2 -12.56 -2.20 -3.09
CA THR A 2 -11.15 -1.80 -3.03
C THR A 2 -10.34 -2.57 -4.06
N THR A 3 -9.43 -1.89 -4.77
CA THR A 3 -8.59 -2.50 -5.81
C THR A 3 -7.12 -2.14 -5.61
N ILE A 4 -6.19 -2.79 -6.31
CA ILE A 4 -4.75 -2.51 -6.24
C ILE A 4 -4.21 -2.23 -7.64
N VAL A 5 -3.36 -1.21 -7.77
CA VAL A 5 -2.66 -0.89 -9.01
C VAL A 5 -1.15 -0.78 -8.79
N ASN A 6 -0.39 -1.03 -9.85
CA ASN A 6 1.05 -0.78 -9.82
C ASN A 6 1.34 0.72 -10.02
N VAL A 7 2.03 1.34 -9.06
CA VAL A 7 2.35 2.78 -9.11
C VAL A 7 3.74 3.09 -9.67
N LYS A 8 4.43 2.13 -10.28
CA LYS A 8 5.61 2.43 -11.11
C LYS A 8 5.17 3.35 -12.24
N VAL A 9 5.95 4.41 -12.48
CA VAL A 9 5.64 5.49 -13.43
C VAL A 9 5.17 4.98 -14.80
N LYS A 10 5.74 3.88 -15.29
CA LYS A 10 5.35 3.28 -16.57
C LYS A 10 3.91 2.74 -16.64
N TYR A 11 3.26 2.49 -15.50
CA TYR A 11 1.89 1.97 -15.44
C TYR A 11 0.83 3.03 -15.13
N ILE A 12 1.24 4.19 -14.60
CA ILE A 12 0.31 5.28 -14.27
C ILE A 12 0.27 6.36 -15.36
N ARG A 13 1.25 6.37 -16.27
CA ARG A 13 1.26 7.24 -17.45
C ARG A 13 0.37 6.69 -18.57
N PRO A 14 -0.20 7.56 -19.43
CA PRO A 14 -0.01 9.01 -19.45
C PRO A 14 -0.93 9.77 -18.47
N THR A 15 -1.87 9.08 -17.81
CA THR A 15 -2.86 9.71 -16.93
C THR A 15 -2.24 10.51 -15.77
N TYR A 16 -1.16 9.99 -15.18
CA TYR A 16 -0.40 10.63 -14.12
C TYR A 16 1.08 10.68 -14.50
N ASN A 17 1.71 11.86 -14.43
CA ASN A 17 3.11 12.01 -14.85
C ASN A 17 4.07 11.53 -13.77
N THR A 18 3.69 11.68 -12.49
CA THR A 18 4.47 11.28 -11.33
C THR A 18 3.62 10.51 -10.30
N LEU A 19 4.29 9.86 -9.34
CA LEU A 19 3.60 9.27 -8.19
C LEU A 19 2.87 10.34 -7.36
N GLN A 20 3.41 11.56 -7.30
CA GLN A 20 2.79 12.65 -6.54
C GLN A 20 1.43 13.01 -7.14
N ASP A 21 1.35 13.19 -8.47
CA ASP A 21 0.09 13.46 -9.17
C ASP A 21 -0.93 12.33 -8.94
N TRP A 22 -0.46 11.08 -8.92
CA TRP A 22 -1.33 9.93 -8.65
C TRP A 22 -1.88 9.95 -7.21
N MET A 23 -1.08 10.39 -6.24
CA MET A 23 -1.46 10.52 -4.83
C MET A 23 -2.38 11.70 -4.53
N GLU A 24 -2.56 12.65 -5.45
CA GLU A 24 -3.48 13.79 -5.28
C GLU A 24 -4.95 13.39 -5.43
N ASN A 25 -5.24 12.27 -6.09
CA ASN A 25 -6.60 11.78 -6.22
C ASN A 25 -7.12 11.27 -4.86
N PRO A 26 -8.22 11.82 -4.31
CA PRO A 26 -8.72 11.41 -3.00
C PRO A 26 -9.20 9.96 -2.96
N GLN A 27 -9.47 9.31 -4.10
CA GLN A 27 -9.83 7.90 -4.17
C GLN A 27 -8.63 6.96 -4.20
N HIS A 28 -7.42 7.51 -4.30
CA HIS A 28 -6.19 6.75 -4.30
C HIS A 28 -5.57 6.74 -2.91
N GLU A 29 -5.04 5.59 -2.50
CA GLU A 29 -4.30 5.47 -1.24
C GLU A 29 -2.96 4.80 -1.54
N TYR A 30 -1.87 5.51 -1.31
CA TYR A 30 -0.53 4.93 -1.41
C TYR A 30 -0.24 4.08 -0.18
N ILE A 31 0.07 2.80 -0.38
CA ILE A 31 0.33 1.84 0.72
C ILE A 31 1.79 1.43 0.83
N GLY A 32 2.70 2.14 0.15
CA GLY A 32 4.12 1.81 0.10
C GLY A 32 4.99 2.59 1.09
N ARG A 33 6.31 2.34 1.02
CA ARG A 33 7.32 3.01 1.85
C ARG A 33 7.65 4.41 1.31
N CYS A 34 8.29 5.26 2.14
CA CYS A 34 8.84 6.54 1.70
C CYS A 34 10.05 6.39 0.76
N GLY A 35 10.38 7.48 0.08
CA GLY A 35 11.65 7.67 -0.60
C GLY A 35 11.94 6.71 -1.77
N ILE A 36 10.90 6.17 -2.39
CA ILE A 36 11.05 5.18 -3.46
C ILE A 36 11.47 5.83 -4.78
N VAL A 37 10.94 7.01 -5.09
CA VAL A 37 11.23 7.75 -6.33
C VAL A 37 11.91 9.07 -6.06
N PHE A 38 12.49 9.65 -7.12
CA PHE A 38 12.93 11.04 -7.13
C PHE A 38 11.92 11.89 -7.91
N ILE A 39 11.46 12.98 -7.31
CA ILE A 39 10.67 14.03 -7.95
C ILE A 39 11.42 15.34 -7.69
N ASN A 40 11.74 16.10 -8.74
CA ASN A 40 12.51 17.34 -8.64
C ASN A 40 13.83 17.18 -7.85
N LYS A 41 14.56 16.08 -8.10
CA LYS A 41 15.81 15.69 -7.41
C LYS A 41 15.66 15.36 -5.92
N GLU A 42 14.44 15.27 -5.40
CA GLU A 42 14.18 14.89 -4.01
C GLU A 42 13.49 13.53 -3.89
N ARG A 43 13.80 12.80 -2.81
CA ARG A 43 13.13 11.54 -2.48
C ARG A 43 11.65 11.78 -2.12
N PHE A 44 10.77 10.96 -2.71
CA PHE A 44 9.32 10.98 -2.52
C PHE A 44 8.75 9.54 -2.46
N PRO A 45 7.67 9.28 -1.70
CA PRO A 45 7.00 10.17 -0.73
C PRO A 45 7.90 10.47 0.48
N LYS A 46 7.64 11.57 1.19
CA LYS A 46 8.46 11.95 2.36
C LYS A 46 8.23 11.05 3.59
N LYS A 47 7.05 10.45 3.70
CA LYS A 47 6.66 9.54 4.79
C LYS A 47 6.14 8.23 4.21
N SER A 48 6.37 7.13 4.92
CA SER A 48 5.77 5.85 4.57
C SER A 48 4.27 5.90 4.86
N SER A 49 3.49 5.17 4.08
CA SER A 49 2.10 4.90 4.44
C SER A 49 2.04 4.26 5.83
N GLN A 50 0.99 4.55 6.59
CA GLN A 50 0.70 3.83 7.84
C GLN A 50 0.44 2.34 7.60
N TRP A 51 0.17 1.95 6.35
CA TRP A 51 -0.03 0.57 5.91
C TRP A 51 1.20 0.02 5.15
N ALA A 52 2.33 0.72 5.15
CA ALA A 52 3.55 0.21 4.53
C ALA A 52 4.05 -1.04 5.24
N ASN A 53 4.47 -2.06 4.47
CA ASN A 53 5.04 -3.27 5.06
C ASN A 53 6.37 -2.94 5.79
N PRO A 54 6.47 -3.13 7.12
CA PRO A 54 7.69 -2.85 7.88
C PRO A 54 8.77 -3.92 7.65
N PHE A 55 8.40 -5.12 7.21
CA PHE A 55 9.29 -6.22 6.90
C PHE A 55 9.87 -6.09 5.49
N THR A 56 11.08 -6.62 5.28
CA THR A 56 11.77 -6.55 3.99
C THR A 56 11.98 -7.95 3.43
N VAL A 57 11.74 -8.10 2.13
CA VAL A 57 12.01 -9.35 1.41
C VAL A 57 13.48 -9.76 1.49
N LYS A 58 14.41 -8.78 1.50
CA LYS A 58 15.85 -9.05 1.66
C LYS A 58 16.18 -9.80 2.96
N LYS A 59 15.44 -9.55 4.03
CA LYS A 59 15.68 -10.15 5.35
C LYS A 59 14.90 -11.44 5.56
N GLU A 60 13.62 -11.44 5.19
CA GLU A 60 12.69 -12.51 5.58
C GLU A 60 12.38 -13.49 4.42
N GLY A 61 12.64 -13.11 3.17
CA GLY A 61 12.05 -13.77 2.00
C GLY A 61 10.60 -13.30 1.74
N LEU A 62 10.08 -13.54 0.53
CA LEU A 62 8.79 -12.97 0.12
C LEU A 62 7.61 -13.52 0.95
N ASP A 63 7.48 -14.83 1.04
CA ASP A 63 6.33 -15.46 1.69
C ASP A 63 6.31 -15.14 3.19
N LYS A 64 7.45 -15.25 3.87
CA LYS A 64 7.53 -14.91 5.29
C LYS A 64 7.26 -13.43 5.57
N CYS A 65 7.74 -12.54 4.69
CA CYS A 65 7.48 -11.11 4.78
C CYS A 65 5.98 -10.80 4.69
N LEU A 66 5.23 -11.55 3.87
CA LEU A 66 3.77 -11.41 3.73
C LEU A 66 3.03 -11.98 4.96
N GLU A 67 3.43 -13.14 5.48
CA GLU A 67 2.88 -13.70 6.73
C GLU A 67 3.04 -12.75 7.93
N LEU A 68 4.26 -12.21 8.09
CA LEU A 68 4.58 -11.25 9.14
C LEU A 68 3.74 -9.97 8.98
N TYR A 69 3.56 -9.51 7.74
CA TYR A 69 2.75 -8.34 7.45
C TYR A 69 1.27 -8.55 7.79
N GLU A 70 0.68 -9.68 7.42
CA GLU A 70 -0.70 -10.00 7.77
C GLU A 70 -0.90 -9.99 9.29
N THR A 71 0.00 -10.66 10.02
CA THR A 71 -0.01 -10.67 11.49
C THR A 71 0.10 -9.26 12.07
N TRP A 72 0.98 -8.44 11.50
CA TRP A 72 1.19 -7.06 11.93
C TRP A 72 -0.04 -6.17 11.71
N VAL A 73 -0.70 -6.26 10.55
CA VAL A 73 -1.93 -5.49 10.26
C VAL A 73 -3.04 -5.89 11.23
N ARG A 74 -3.28 -7.19 11.41
CA ARG A 74 -4.31 -7.70 12.34
C ARG A 74 -4.07 -7.23 13.77
N ASN A 75 -2.83 -7.27 14.24
CA ASN A 75 -2.47 -6.78 15.57
C ASN A 75 -2.65 -5.26 15.68
N LYS A 76 -2.28 -4.51 14.63
CA LYS A 76 -2.43 -3.06 14.59
C LYS A 76 -3.90 -2.66 14.70
N ILE A 77 -4.78 -3.22 13.88
CA ILE A 77 -6.23 -2.89 13.92
C ILE A 77 -6.92 -3.39 15.18
N LYS A 78 -6.45 -4.52 15.76
CA LYS A 78 -6.94 -5.00 17.06
C LYS A 78 -6.60 -4.02 18.19
N LYS A 79 -5.43 -3.38 18.12
CA LYS A 79 -4.95 -2.44 19.14
C LYS A 79 -5.50 -1.03 18.96
N GLU A 80 -5.53 -0.54 17.72
CA GLU A 80 -5.83 0.86 17.39
C GLU A 80 -7.30 1.07 16.97
N GLY A 81 -8.04 -0.01 16.72
CA GLY A 81 -9.39 0.03 16.17
C GLY A 81 -9.41 -0.13 14.64
N THR A 82 -10.60 -0.34 14.08
CA THR A 82 -10.79 -0.60 12.65
C THR A 82 -11.17 0.63 11.84
N GLU A 83 -11.45 1.77 12.47
CA GLU A 83 -11.98 2.97 11.81
C GLU A 83 -11.05 3.50 10.71
N GLU A 84 -9.76 3.66 11.01
CA GLU A 84 -8.77 4.12 10.03
C GLU A 84 -8.54 3.09 8.93
N PHE A 85 -8.59 1.80 9.28
CA PHE A 85 -8.43 0.71 8.33
C PHE A 85 -9.60 0.66 7.33
N LYS A 86 -10.84 0.85 7.81
CA LYS A 86 -12.05 0.90 6.97
C LYS A 86 -12.05 2.05 5.97
N LYS A 87 -11.23 3.11 6.15
CA LYS A 87 -11.07 4.17 5.13
C LYS A 87 -10.45 3.67 3.82
N LEU A 88 -9.78 2.51 3.84
CA LEU A 88 -9.29 1.84 2.64
C LEU A 88 -10.42 1.25 1.79
N LYS A 89 -11.64 1.14 2.33
CA LYS A 89 -12.81 0.66 1.60
C LYS A 89 -13.07 1.55 0.38
N ASN A 90 -13.32 0.92 -0.76
CA ASN A 90 -13.61 1.57 -2.04
C ASN A 90 -12.47 2.46 -2.57
N LYS A 91 -11.24 2.35 -2.03
CA LYS A 91 -10.06 3.03 -2.55
C LYS A 91 -9.35 2.22 -3.63
N VAL A 92 -8.53 2.90 -4.42
CA VAL A 92 -7.52 2.29 -5.29
C VAL A 92 -6.18 2.33 -4.54
N LEU A 93 -5.69 1.16 -4.14
CA LEU A 93 -4.44 1.03 -3.39
C LEU A 93 -3.24 1.04 -4.34
N GLY A 94 -2.29 1.93 -4.08
CA GLY A 94 -1.08 2.08 -4.88
C GLY A 94 0.10 1.32 -4.29
N CYS A 95 0.60 0.31 -5.00
CA CYS A 95 1.74 -0.50 -4.57
C CYS A 95 2.76 -0.76 -5.69
N TRP A 96 4.01 -1.06 -5.31
CA TRP A 96 5.09 -1.39 -6.24
C TRP A 96 5.16 -2.89 -6.62
N CYS A 97 4.55 -3.75 -5.78
CA CYS A 97 4.64 -5.21 -5.87
C CYS A 97 3.68 -5.81 -6.91
N CYS A 98 2.44 -5.29 -7.00
CA CYS A 98 1.41 -5.75 -7.93
C CYS A 98 1.95 -5.76 -9.39
N PRO A 99 1.65 -6.75 -10.24
CA PRO A 99 0.69 -7.85 -10.06
C PRO A 99 1.27 -9.10 -9.39
N GLN A 100 2.51 -9.05 -8.91
CA GLN A 100 3.06 -10.15 -8.09
C GLN A 100 2.41 -10.12 -6.70
N LYS A 101 2.63 -11.18 -5.90
CA LYS A 101 2.16 -11.27 -4.51
C LYS A 101 2.39 -9.93 -3.79
N CYS A 102 1.30 -9.27 -3.43
CA CYS A 102 1.32 -7.90 -2.95
C CYS A 102 0.81 -7.84 -1.52
N HIS A 103 1.41 -6.96 -0.71
CA HIS A 103 0.90 -6.72 0.63
C HIS A 103 -0.48 -6.02 0.60
N GLY A 104 -0.83 -5.37 -0.51
CA GLY A 104 -2.18 -4.85 -0.74
C GLY A 104 -3.23 -5.95 -0.77
N ASP A 105 -2.90 -7.16 -1.26
CA ASP A 105 -3.84 -8.28 -1.31
C ASP A 105 -4.28 -8.68 0.10
N ILE A 106 -3.35 -8.62 1.06
CA ILE A 106 -3.61 -8.86 2.48
C ILE A 106 -4.52 -7.79 3.07
N LEU A 107 -4.31 -6.51 2.71
CA LEU A 107 -5.20 -5.43 3.16
C LEU A 107 -6.63 -5.64 2.67
N ILE A 108 -6.81 -6.01 1.39
CA ILE A 108 -8.13 -6.31 0.82
C ILE A 108 -8.75 -7.53 1.49
N LYS A 109 -7.98 -8.61 1.70
CA LYS A 109 -8.45 -9.80 2.42
C LYS A 109 -9.03 -9.43 3.78
N ILE A 110 -8.26 -8.72 4.60
CA ILE A 110 -8.68 -8.33 5.96
C ILE A 110 -9.86 -7.36 5.90
N LEU A 111 -9.92 -6.44 4.93
CA LEU A 111 -11.08 -5.55 4.74
C LEU A 111 -12.36 -6.33 4.50
N ASN A 112 -12.33 -7.36 3.64
CA ASN A 112 -13.51 -8.16 3.37
C ASN A 112 -13.94 -8.96 4.61
N GLU A 113 -13.00 -9.53 5.37
CA GLU A 113 -13.29 -10.31 6.58
C GLU A 113 -13.94 -9.52 7.72
N ILE A 114 -13.75 -8.20 7.80
CA ILE A 114 -14.34 -7.35 8.86
C ILE A 114 -15.64 -6.66 8.42
N GLU A 115 -16.03 -6.84 7.16
CA GLU A 115 -17.27 -6.31 6.60
C GLU A 115 -18.39 -7.34 6.54
N ASP A 116 -18.03 -8.63 6.55
CA ASP A 116 -18.92 -9.77 6.81
C ASP A 116 -19.18 -9.95 8.33
#